data_AF-A0AAV7R3R0-F1
#
_entry.id   AF-A0AAV7R3R0-F1
#
_cell.length_a   1.000
_cell.length_b   1.000
_cell.length_c   1.000
_cell.angle_alpha   90.00
_cell.angle_beta   90.00
_cell.angle_gamma   90.00
#
_symmetry.space_group_name_H-M   'P 1'
#
loop_
_entity.id
_entity.type
_entity.pdbx_description
1 polymer ?
#
loop_
_entity_poly.entity_id
_entity_poly.type
_entity_poly.pdbx_seq_one_letter_code
_entity_poly.pdbx_strand_id
1 'polypeptide(L)'
;MSGGLREVSGGLREVSGGLREVRSGPREVRGGLREVRGGHREVRSGLRVVRGGPREVSGGLREVRGGLREVSGGLREEMGGLPEMMGGLREVRSRLRDEWWTPREVRGGLREVRIGLREVRAGLREVRSGLRELRGELREVRGGLREVRSGLREVRGGLREVRGELREVRSGLREVSGGLREVSVGLREVRGELREVRSGLREVRGELREVRSGLREGSGGLREVSGGLREVRSGLREVSGGLREVRGGLQEVRSGTREVMGGLREVTCGLREVRGGLREVRSGLREVSGSLREVSGGLREVRSGLREVSVGLREVRGGLQEVRSGTREVRGGLREVTCGLREVRSGLREVSGGLREVRGGLREVRSGP
;
A
#
# COMPACT_ATOMS: atom_id res chain seq x y z
N MET A 1 -16.57 11.50 -7.79
CA MET A 1 -16.79 12.58 -6.80
C MET A 1 -17.61 13.76 -7.31
N SER A 2 -17.54 14.12 -8.61
CA SER A 2 -18.32 15.22 -9.19
C SER A 2 -19.84 14.99 -9.22
N GLY A 3 -20.31 13.73 -9.30
CA GLY A 3 -21.73 13.36 -9.22
C GLY A 3 -22.34 13.62 -7.84
N GLY A 4 -21.80 13.00 -6.79
CA GLY A 4 -22.32 13.16 -5.42
C GLY A 4 -22.28 14.60 -4.87
N LEU A 5 -21.31 15.44 -5.29
CA LEU A 5 -21.32 16.86 -4.91
C LEU A 5 -22.39 17.68 -5.65
N ARG A 6 -22.74 17.29 -6.89
CA ARG A 6 -23.87 17.91 -7.62
C ARG A 6 -25.20 17.49 -7.01
N GLU A 7 -25.33 16.25 -6.59
CA GLU A 7 -26.53 15.72 -5.92
C GLU A 7 -26.73 16.39 -4.55
N VAL A 8 -25.68 16.53 -3.72
CA VAL A 8 -25.74 17.32 -2.46
C VAL A 8 -26.15 18.76 -2.72
N SER A 9 -25.69 19.36 -3.82
CA SER A 9 -26.13 20.69 -4.21
C SER A 9 -27.60 20.74 -4.65
N GLY A 10 -28.15 19.64 -5.17
CA GLY A 10 -29.55 19.45 -5.51
C GLY A 10 -30.42 19.35 -4.25
N GLY A 11 -30.11 18.43 -3.33
CA GLY A 11 -30.85 18.29 -2.08
C GLY A 11 -30.80 19.57 -1.22
N LEU A 12 -29.68 20.29 -1.22
CA LEU A 12 -29.61 21.62 -0.56
C LEU A 12 -30.48 22.69 -1.22
N ARG A 13 -30.68 22.63 -2.55
CA ARG A 13 -31.62 23.54 -3.24
C ARG A 13 -33.05 23.24 -2.82
N GLU A 14 -33.44 21.97 -2.71
CA GLU A 14 -34.76 21.59 -2.23
C GLU A 14 -35.02 22.06 -0.79
N VAL A 15 -34.05 21.83 0.11
CA VAL A 15 -34.10 22.37 1.48
C VAL A 15 -34.25 23.88 1.47
N SER A 16 -33.52 24.58 0.60
CA SER A 16 -33.61 26.04 0.48
C SER A 16 -34.97 26.52 -0.05
N GLY A 17 -35.60 25.74 -0.94
CA GLY A 17 -36.94 25.98 -1.46
C GLY A 17 -37.99 25.87 -0.36
N GLY A 18 -38.04 24.72 0.31
CA GLY A 18 -38.97 24.48 1.41
C GLY A 18 -38.78 25.48 2.58
N LEU A 19 -37.54 25.88 2.89
CA LEU A 19 -37.28 26.91 3.91
C LEU A 19 -37.84 28.29 3.52
N ARG A 20 -37.92 28.63 2.23
CA ARG A 20 -38.54 29.89 1.79
C ARG A 20 -40.05 29.86 2.04
N GLU A 21 -40.71 28.73 1.77
CA GLU A 21 -42.14 28.55 2.03
C GLU A 21 -42.47 28.54 3.54
N VAL A 22 -41.65 27.84 4.34
CA VAL A 22 -41.78 27.87 5.80
C VAL A 22 -41.60 29.29 6.37
N ARG A 23 -40.79 30.12 5.71
CA ARG A 23 -40.54 31.50 6.13
C ARG A 23 -41.67 32.46 5.73
N SER A 24 -42.39 32.22 4.64
CA SER A 24 -43.53 33.05 4.23
C SER A 24 -44.78 32.78 5.07
N GLY A 25 -45.08 31.51 5.36
CA GLY A 25 -46.35 31.14 5.99
C GLY A 25 -46.66 31.77 7.37
N PRO A 26 -45.70 32.02 8.29
CA PRO A 26 -45.97 32.75 9.52
C PRO A 26 -46.49 34.17 9.32
N ARG A 27 -46.14 34.83 8.20
CA ARG A 27 -46.66 36.16 7.86
C ARG A 27 -48.15 36.10 7.50
N GLU A 28 -48.54 35.11 6.71
CA GLU A 28 -49.93 34.89 6.29
C GLU A 28 -50.81 34.45 7.45
N VAL A 29 -50.34 33.49 8.26
CA VAL A 29 -51.04 33.06 9.48
C VAL A 29 -51.24 34.24 10.44
N ARG A 30 -50.22 35.09 10.61
CA ARG A 30 -50.32 36.29 11.44
C ARG A 30 -51.24 37.35 10.85
N GLY A 31 -51.31 37.47 9.52
CA GLY A 31 -52.26 38.31 8.80
C GLY A 31 -53.69 37.88 9.10
N GLY A 32 -54.03 36.63 8.76
CA GLY A 32 -55.37 36.08 8.99
C GLY A 32 -55.78 36.11 10.48
N LEU A 33 -54.87 35.89 11.43
CA LEU A 33 -55.19 36.01 12.86
C LEU A 33 -55.51 37.45 13.31
N ARG A 34 -54.89 38.46 12.68
CA ARG A 34 -55.24 39.86 12.95
C ARG A 34 -56.64 40.19 12.43
N GLU A 35 -57.00 39.64 11.28
CA GLU A 35 -58.31 39.80 10.67
C GLU A 35 -59.39 39.07 11.48
N VAL A 36 -59.17 37.82 11.91
CA VAL A 36 -60.05 37.08 12.86
C VAL A 36 -60.39 37.92 14.10
N ARG A 37 -59.40 38.66 14.61
CA ARG A 37 -59.61 39.56 15.75
C ARG A 37 -60.47 40.77 15.39
N GLY A 38 -60.39 41.27 14.16
CA GLY A 38 -61.27 42.29 13.56
C GLY A 38 -62.71 41.80 13.47
N GLY A 39 -62.97 40.71 12.74
CA GLY A 39 -64.33 40.16 12.60
C GLY A 39 -64.98 39.79 13.96
N HIS A 40 -64.18 39.32 14.93
CA HIS A 40 -64.69 39.09 16.29
C HIS A 40 -65.17 40.38 16.98
N ARG A 41 -64.50 41.53 16.75
CA ARG A 41 -64.95 42.82 17.30
C ARG A 41 -66.31 43.22 16.73
N GLU A 42 -66.55 42.95 15.45
CA GLU A 42 -67.83 43.24 14.78
C GLU A 42 -68.96 42.34 15.27
N VAL A 43 -68.69 41.04 15.43
CA VAL A 43 -69.65 40.13 16.08
C VAL A 43 -70.00 40.63 17.49
N ARG A 44 -69.00 41.12 18.23
CA ARG A 44 -69.20 41.64 19.59
C ARG A 44 -69.96 42.97 19.61
N SER A 45 -69.81 43.85 18.62
CA SER A 45 -70.65 45.06 18.50
C SER A 45 -72.09 44.70 18.19
N GLY A 46 -72.34 43.84 17.19
CA GLY A 46 -73.69 43.42 16.84
C GLY A 46 -74.39 42.70 18.01
N LEU A 47 -73.68 41.83 18.74
CA LEU A 47 -74.24 41.14 19.92
C LEU A 47 -74.63 42.10 21.05
N ARG A 48 -73.94 43.24 21.21
CA ARG A 48 -74.32 44.25 22.20
C ARG A 48 -75.69 44.85 21.87
N VAL A 49 -75.93 45.17 20.61
CA VAL A 49 -77.22 45.68 20.12
C VAL A 49 -78.33 44.64 20.31
N VAL A 50 -78.08 43.39 19.88
CA VAL A 50 -79.04 42.29 20.03
C VAL A 50 -79.39 42.00 21.49
N ARG A 51 -78.44 42.17 22.42
CA ARG A 51 -78.67 41.94 23.86
C ARG A 51 -79.52 43.03 24.50
N GLY A 52 -79.46 44.26 24.00
CA GLY A 52 -80.26 45.39 24.48
C GLY A 52 -81.73 45.32 24.06
N GLY A 53 -81.97 44.96 22.79
CA GLY A 53 -83.30 45.08 22.20
C GLY A 53 -84.42 44.24 22.83
N PRO A 54 -84.23 43.03 23.40
CA PRO A 54 -85.29 42.34 24.15
C PRO A 54 -85.79 43.14 25.35
N ARG A 55 -84.94 43.94 26.01
CA ARG A 55 -85.35 44.81 27.11
C ARG A 55 -86.23 45.96 26.63
N GLU A 56 -85.85 46.59 25.53
CA GLU A 56 -86.60 47.69 24.89
C GLU A 56 -87.94 47.22 24.35
N VAL A 57 -87.95 46.10 23.60
CA VAL A 57 -89.18 45.48 23.08
C VAL A 57 -90.11 45.05 24.22
N SER A 58 -89.57 44.47 25.29
CA SER A 58 -90.37 44.10 26.46
C SER A 58 -90.88 45.32 27.22
N GLY A 59 -90.12 46.43 27.24
CA GLY A 59 -90.55 47.72 27.79
C GLY A 59 -91.75 48.28 27.01
N GLY A 60 -91.60 48.46 25.71
CA GLY A 60 -92.67 48.96 24.86
C GLY A 60 -93.90 48.05 24.84
N LEU A 61 -93.74 46.71 24.89
CA LEU A 61 -94.90 45.80 24.99
C LEU A 61 -95.65 45.93 26.33
N ARG A 62 -94.95 46.28 27.42
CA ARG A 62 -95.59 46.56 28.71
C ARG A 62 -96.40 47.86 28.64
N GLU A 63 -95.87 48.89 27.97
CA GLU A 63 -96.55 50.16 27.70
C GLU A 63 -97.78 49.94 26.82
N VAL A 64 -97.66 49.25 25.69
CA VAL A 64 -98.78 48.82 24.81
C VAL A 64 -99.89 48.13 25.61
N ARG A 65 -99.52 47.25 26.55
CA ARG A 65 -100.49 46.55 27.41
C ARG A 65 -101.15 47.50 28.41
N GLY A 66 -100.43 48.52 28.90
CA GLY A 66 -100.97 49.59 29.73
C GLY A 66 -101.97 50.46 28.94
N GLY A 67 -101.56 50.98 27.79
CA GLY A 67 -102.43 51.80 26.92
C GLY A 67 -103.69 51.04 26.46
N LEU A 68 -103.59 49.74 26.16
CA LEU A 68 -104.78 48.91 25.87
C LEU A 68 -105.75 48.80 27.05
N ARG A 69 -105.23 48.72 28.28
CA ARG A 69 -106.07 48.70 29.49
C ARG A 69 -106.80 50.01 29.66
N GLU A 70 -106.12 51.14 29.47
CA GLU A 70 -106.71 52.48 29.54
C GLU A 70 -107.80 52.68 28.48
N VAL A 71 -107.52 52.34 27.22
CA VAL A 71 -108.54 52.38 26.14
C VAL A 71 -109.73 51.48 26.47
N SER A 72 -109.50 50.28 27.00
CA SER A 72 -110.57 49.36 27.41
C SER A 72 -111.40 49.90 28.58
N GLY A 73 -110.75 50.57 29.54
CA GLY A 73 -111.39 51.21 30.69
C GLY A 73 -112.29 52.35 30.24
N GLY A 74 -111.76 53.28 29.43
CA GLY A 74 -112.54 54.39 28.87
C GLY A 74 -113.71 53.91 28.01
N LEU A 75 -113.53 52.88 27.17
CA LEU A 75 -114.64 52.27 26.42
C LEU A 75 -115.71 51.65 27.33
N ARG A 76 -115.30 51.05 28.45
CA ARG A 76 -116.22 50.43 29.41
C ARG A 76 -117.02 51.47 30.17
N GLU A 77 -116.40 52.56 30.59
CA GLU A 77 -117.06 53.72 31.21
C GLU A 77 -118.09 54.33 30.26
N GLU A 78 -117.69 54.56 29.01
CA GLU A 78 -118.57 55.03 27.93
C GLU A 78 -119.77 54.10 27.68
N MET A 79 -119.52 52.80 27.57
CA MET A 79 -120.58 51.80 27.39
C MET A 79 -121.49 51.68 28.63
N GLY A 80 -120.98 51.98 29.83
CA GLY A 80 -121.74 51.95 31.08
C GLY A 80 -122.77 53.08 31.19
N GLY A 81 -122.47 54.27 30.64
CA GLY A 81 -123.40 55.40 30.61
C GLY A 81 -124.47 55.35 29.51
N LEU A 82 -124.26 54.53 28.46
CA LEU A 82 -125.21 54.40 27.34
C LEU A 82 -126.60 53.85 27.75
N PRO A 83 -126.73 52.82 28.61
CA PRO A 83 -128.01 52.36 29.13
C PRO A 83 -128.80 53.44 29.89
N GLU A 84 -128.12 54.28 30.68
CA GLU A 84 -128.73 55.39 31.41
C GLU A 84 -129.25 56.45 30.43
N MET A 85 -128.44 56.85 29.44
CA MET A 85 -128.86 57.77 28.38
C MET A 85 -130.04 57.21 27.56
N MET A 86 -130.00 55.92 27.22
CA MET A 86 -131.07 55.22 26.51
C MET A 86 -132.33 55.08 27.35
N GLY A 87 -132.19 54.87 28.66
CA GLY A 87 -133.27 54.86 29.65
C GLY A 87 -133.97 56.22 29.69
N GLY A 88 -133.20 57.31 29.86
CA GLY A 88 -133.71 58.68 29.81
C GLY A 88 -134.39 59.01 28.47
N LEU A 89 -133.79 58.60 27.34
CA LEU A 89 -134.42 58.75 26.01
C LEU A 89 -135.73 57.97 25.87
N ARG A 90 -135.79 56.73 26.39
CA ARG A 90 -137.00 55.92 26.41
C ARG A 90 -138.06 56.54 27.31
N GLU A 91 -137.68 57.10 28.44
CA GLU A 91 -138.57 57.79 29.37
C GLU A 91 -139.17 59.05 28.75
N VAL A 92 -138.33 59.90 28.13
CA VAL A 92 -138.78 61.05 27.32
C VAL A 92 -139.72 60.58 26.21
N ARG A 93 -139.38 59.50 25.49
CA ARG A 93 -140.18 58.97 24.38
C ARG A 93 -141.52 58.35 24.81
N SER A 94 -141.54 57.59 25.91
CA SER A 94 -142.75 56.97 26.43
C SER A 94 -143.70 58.03 26.98
N ARG A 95 -143.20 59.01 27.75
CA ARG A 95 -144.06 60.05 28.30
C ARG A 95 -144.55 61.07 27.27
N LEU A 96 -143.79 61.35 26.21
CA LEU A 96 -144.28 62.10 25.05
C LEU A 96 -145.46 61.43 24.34
N ARG A 97 -145.63 60.11 24.50
CA ARG A 97 -146.76 59.34 23.94
C ARG A 97 -148.01 59.41 24.82
N ASP A 98 -147.83 59.53 26.14
CA ASP A 98 -148.88 59.26 27.12
C ASP A 98 -149.43 60.52 27.84
N GLU A 99 -148.76 61.70 27.82
CA GLU A 99 -149.27 62.95 28.44
C GLU A 99 -148.67 64.25 27.82
N TRP A 100 -149.42 65.37 27.82
CA TRP A 100 -148.97 66.68 27.32
C TRP A 100 -148.00 67.36 28.30
N TRP A 101 -146.72 67.43 27.95
CA TRP A 101 -145.70 68.12 28.77
C TRP A 101 -145.88 69.64 28.81
N THR A 102 -145.37 70.28 29.87
CA THR A 102 -145.05 71.71 29.82
C THR A 102 -143.73 71.93 29.04
N PRO A 103 -143.56 73.03 28.28
CA PRO A 103 -142.32 73.28 27.52
C PRO A 103 -141.02 73.26 28.36
N ARG A 104 -141.12 73.44 29.69
CA ARG A 104 -139.99 73.38 30.62
C ARG A 104 -139.49 71.96 30.84
N GLU A 105 -140.38 71.00 30.98
CA GLU A 105 -140.02 69.60 31.15
C GLU A 105 -139.30 69.11 29.88
N VAL A 106 -139.79 69.47 28.68
CA VAL A 106 -139.25 68.98 27.37
C VAL A 106 -137.81 69.42 27.23
N ARG A 107 -137.58 70.67 27.65
CA ARG A 107 -136.27 71.29 27.70
C ARG A 107 -135.35 70.63 28.74
N GLY A 108 -135.87 70.11 29.84
CA GLY A 108 -135.14 69.35 30.87
C GLY A 108 -134.64 68.00 30.35
N GLY A 109 -135.52 67.16 29.83
CA GLY A 109 -135.13 65.85 29.26
C GLY A 109 -134.19 65.98 28.05
N LEU A 110 -134.43 66.95 27.16
CA LEU A 110 -133.49 67.25 26.07
C LEU A 110 -132.14 67.80 26.57
N ARG A 111 -132.09 68.43 27.74
CA ARG A 111 -130.85 68.89 28.37
C ARG A 111 -130.05 67.71 28.93
N GLU A 112 -130.70 66.74 29.57
CA GLU A 112 -130.07 65.50 30.04
C GLU A 112 -129.51 64.67 28.88
N VAL A 113 -130.29 64.47 27.81
CA VAL A 113 -129.80 63.81 26.58
C VAL A 113 -128.61 64.55 25.99
N ARG A 114 -128.62 65.90 26.01
CA ARG A 114 -127.50 66.71 25.52
C ARG A 114 -126.26 66.59 26.41
N ILE A 115 -126.43 66.44 27.72
CA ILE A 115 -125.33 66.21 28.68
C ILE A 115 -124.74 64.81 28.43
N GLY A 116 -125.56 63.76 28.35
CA GLY A 116 -125.11 62.41 28.02
C GLY A 116 -124.41 62.33 26.65
N LEU A 117 -124.92 63.03 25.62
CA LEU A 117 -124.22 63.11 24.33
C LEU A 117 -122.88 63.87 24.40
N ARG A 118 -122.71 64.81 25.34
CA ARG A 118 -121.43 65.50 25.56
C ARG A 118 -120.44 64.60 26.30
N GLU A 119 -120.90 63.84 27.28
CA GLU A 119 -120.14 62.82 27.99
C GLU A 119 -119.66 61.75 27.00
N VAL A 120 -120.57 61.21 26.19
CA VAL A 120 -120.21 60.22 25.15
C VAL A 120 -119.16 60.76 24.16
N ARG A 121 -119.30 62.04 23.78
CA ARG A 121 -118.29 62.69 22.93
C ARG A 121 -116.97 62.92 23.65
N ALA A 122 -116.96 63.07 24.97
CA ALA A 122 -115.76 63.23 25.77
C ALA A 122 -115.00 61.91 25.90
N GLY A 123 -115.65 60.80 26.29
CA GLY A 123 -114.93 59.52 26.37
C GLY A 123 -114.59 58.95 24.99
N LEU A 124 -115.37 59.23 23.93
CA LEU A 124 -114.89 58.93 22.56
C LEU A 124 -113.63 59.73 22.18
N ARG A 125 -113.41 60.92 22.73
CA ARG A 125 -112.14 61.67 22.54
C ARG A 125 -111.00 61.04 23.34
N GLU A 126 -111.26 60.55 24.55
CA GLU A 126 -110.28 59.86 25.40
C GLU A 126 -109.87 58.50 24.82
N VAL A 127 -110.84 57.70 24.35
CA VAL A 127 -110.56 56.47 23.60
C VAL A 127 -109.71 56.80 22.36
N ARG A 128 -109.98 57.91 21.68
CA ARG A 128 -109.19 58.36 20.53
C ARG A 128 -107.80 58.88 20.92
N SER A 129 -107.58 59.41 22.12
CA SER A 129 -106.23 59.76 22.59
C SER A 129 -105.46 58.51 22.98
N GLY A 130 -106.07 57.59 23.74
CA GLY A 130 -105.44 56.33 24.11
C GLY A 130 -105.08 55.46 22.89
N LEU A 131 -105.93 55.42 21.86
CA LEU A 131 -105.58 54.76 20.60
C LEU A 131 -104.42 55.44 19.85
N ARG A 132 -104.20 56.75 20.03
CA ARG A 132 -103.04 57.45 19.46
C ARG A 132 -101.76 57.16 20.24
N GLU A 133 -101.85 57.09 21.56
CA GLU A 133 -100.74 56.70 22.45
C GLU A 133 -100.31 55.27 22.19
N LEU A 134 -101.25 54.33 22.16
CA LEU A 134 -101.02 52.93 21.78
C LEU A 134 -100.31 52.80 20.42
N ARG A 135 -100.69 53.63 19.46
CA ARG A 135 -100.04 53.68 18.14
C ARG A 135 -98.59 54.20 18.25
N GLY A 136 -98.30 55.10 19.18
CA GLY A 136 -96.95 55.55 19.53
C GLY A 136 -96.11 54.42 20.10
N GLU A 137 -96.60 53.74 21.14
CA GLU A 137 -95.91 52.63 21.80
C GLU A 137 -95.64 51.46 20.84
N LEU A 138 -96.61 51.12 19.97
CA LEU A 138 -96.42 50.13 18.90
C LEU A 138 -95.34 50.53 17.88
N ARG A 139 -95.14 51.84 17.64
CA ARG A 139 -94.04 52.32 16.79
C ARG A 139 -92.69 52.14 17.47
N GLU A 140 -92.60 52.33 18.79
CA GLU A 140 -91.38 52.14 19.57
C GLU A 140 -90.99 50.66 19.62
N VAL A 141 -91.94 49.76 19.91
CA VAL A 141 -91.72 48.30 19.82
C VAL A 141 -91.22 47.90 18.44
N ARG A 142 -91.81 48.47 17.38
CA ARG A 142 -91.36 48.23 16.00
C ARG A 142 -89.96 48.80 15.74
N GLY A 143 -89.58 49.91 16.39
CA GLY A 143 -88.24 50.48 16.39
C GLY A 143 -87.21 49.52 17.00
N GLY A 144 -87.44 49.10 18.25
CA GLY A 144 -86.56 48.15 18.94
C GLY A 144 -86.41 46.82 18.19
N LEU A 145 -87.49 46.29 17.60
CA LEU A 145 -87.41 45.09 16.74
C LEU A 145 -86.55 45.31 15.47
N ARG A 146 -86.55 46.53 14.90
CA ARG A 146 -85.67 46.86 13.76
C ARG A 146 -84.21 46.90 14.19
N GLU A 147 -83.91 47.42 15.38
CA GLU A 147 -82.56 47.47 15.95
C GLU A 147 -82.02 46.07 16.29
N VAL A 148 -82.85 45.20 16.89
CA VAL A 148 -82.49 43.78 17.06
C VAL A 148 -82.16 43.15 15.71
N ARG A 149 -82.97 43.43 14.68
CA ARG A 149 -82.76 42.89 13.34
C ARG A 149 -81.51 43.46 12.65
N SER A 150 -81.11 44.71 12.91
CA SER A 150 -79.83 45.24 12.40
C SER A 150 -78.65 44.61 13.14
N GLY A 151 -78.71 44.52 14.47
CA GLY A 151 -77.68 43.86 15.27
C GLY A 151 -77.48 42.39 14.87
N LEU A 152 -78.55 41.63 14.62
CA LEU A 152 -78.45 40.25 14.13
C LEU A 152 -77.82 40.16 12.73
N ARG A 153 -78.02 41.17 11.88
CA ARG A 153 -77.36 41.24 10.56
C ARG A 153 -75.88 41.54 10.69
N GLU A 154 -75.48 42.44 11.58
CA GLU A 154 -74.07 42.71 11.89
C GLU A 154 -73.37 41.47 12.45
N VAL A 155 -73.99 40.78 13.42
CA VAL A 155 -73.47 39.50 13.94
C VAL A 155 -73.27 38.48 12.81
N ARG A 156 -74.25 38.35 11.92
CA ARG A 156 -74.16 37.44 10.77
C ARG A 156 -73.05 37.84 9.79
N GLY A 157 -72.83 39.14 9.59
CA GLY A 157 -71.73 39.69 8.80
C GLY A 157 -70.38 39.33 9.40
N GLY A 158 -70.13 39.73 10.64
CA GLY A 158 -68.88 39.45 11.34
C GLY A 158 -68.58 37.95 11.47
N LEU A 159 -69.61 37.09 11.64
CA LEU A 159 -69.41 35.63 11.65
C LEU A 159 -68.99 35.07 10.27
N ARG A 160 -69.42 35.71 9.17
CA ARG A 160 -68.98 35.33 7.82
C ARG A 160 -67.53 35.75 7.58
N GLU A 161 -67.14 36.94 8.06
CA GLU A 161 -65.75 37.42 7.98
C GLU A 161 -64.81 36.53 8.78
N VAL A 162 -65.11 36.28 10.06
CA VAL A 162 -64.33 35.35 10.91
C VAL A 162 -64.17 33.98 10.23
N ARG A 163 -65.23 33.48 9.57
CA ARG A 163 -65.16 32.21 8.84
C ARG A 163 -64.24 32.29 7.61
N GLY A 164 -64.22 33.41 6.89
CA GLY A 164 -63.32 33.66 5.77
C GLY A 164 -61.87 33.69 6.23
N GLU A 165 -61.57 34.50 7.24
CA GLU A 165 -60.22 34.69 7.78
C GLU A 165 -59.66 33.40 8.39
N LEU A 166 -60.50 32.58 9.06
CA LEU A 166 -60.11 31.24 9.53
C LEU A 166 -59.75 30.29 8.37
N ARG A 167 -60.33 30.46 7.17
CA ARG A 167 -59.93 29.67 5.99
C ARG A 167 -58.55 30.09 5.51
N GLU A 168 -58.23 31.38 5.54
CA GLU A 168 -56.90 31.90 5.17
C GLU A 168 -55.82 31.44 6.15
N VAL A 169 -56.07 31.53 7.46
CA VAL A 169 -55.18 30.97 8.48
C VAL A 169 -54.91 29.48 8.22
N ARG A 170 -55.97 28.72 7.88
CA ARG A 170 -55.83 27.30 7.55
C ARG A 170 -55.06 27.06 6.25
N SER A 171 -55.12 27.98 5.28
CA SER A 171 -54.32 27.92 4.06
C SER A 171 -52.84 28.13 4.37
N GLY A 172 -52.50 29.23 5.06
CA GLY A 172 -51.12 29.52 5.44
C GLY A 172 -50.49 28.41 6.30
N LEU A 173 -51.25 27.79 7.21
CA LEU A 173 -50.77 26.63 7.98
C LEU A 173 -50.50 25.39 7.10
N ARG A 174 -51.26 25.20 6.02
CA ARG A 174 -51.02 24.13 5.05
C ARG A 174 -49.76 24.38 4.24
N GLU A 175 -49.52 25.63 3.84
CA GLU A 175 -48.31 26.02 3.12
C GLU A 175 -47.06 25.83 3.99
N VAL A 176 -47.09 26.26 5.26
CA VAL A 176 -46.00 25.96 6.22
C VAL A 176 -45.78 24.45 6.34
N SER A 177 -46.87 23.67 6.42
CA SER A 177 -46.77 22.21 6.52
C SER A 177 -46.19 21.57 5.25
N GLY A 178 -46.48 22.13 4.07
CA GLY A 178 -45.90 21.74 2.79
C GLY A 178 -44.39 22.01 2.75
N GLY A 179 -43.99 23.25 3.00
CA GLY A 179 -42.58 23.62 3.04
C GLY A 179 -41.76 22.82 4.07
N LEU A 180 -42.34 22.49 5.24
CA LEU A 180 -41.68 21.62 6.24
C LEU A 180 -41.48 20.18 5.72
N ARG A 181 -42.41 19.66 4.92
CA ARG A 181 -42.27 18.34 4.29
C ARG A 181 -41.17 18.38 3.23
N GLU A 182 -41.11 19.41 2.40
CA GLU A 182 -40.05 19.59 1.41
C GLU A 182 -38.67 19.66 2.07
N VAL A 183 -38.53 20.48 3.12
CA VAL A 183 -37.29 20.52 3.92
C VAL A 183 -36.93 19.14 4.47
N SER A 184 -37.91 18.39 4.96
CA SER A 184 -37.67 17.04 5.49
C SER A 184 -37.23 16.05 4.42
N VAL A 185 -37.74 16.16 3.19
CA VAL A 185 -37.35 15.32 2.05
C VAL A 185 -35.93 15.69 1.62
N GLY A 186 -35.66 16.96 1.33
CA GLY A 186 -34.32 17.40 0.92
C GLY A 186 -33.24 17.08 1.95
N LEU A 187 -33.54 17.14 3.26
CA LEU A 187 -32.59 16.72 4.30
C LEU A 187 -32.31 15.20 4.29
N ARG A 188 -33.28 14.36 3.91
CA ARG A 188 -33.04 12.92 3.77
C ARG A 188 -32.18 12.61 2.55
N GLU A 189 -32.40 13.31 1.45
CA GLU A 189 -31.60 13.18 0.23
C GLU A 189 -30.14 13.56 0.48
N VAL A 190 -29.90 14.75 1.03
CA VAL A 190 -28.56 15.20 1.45
C VAL A 190 -27.89 14.18 2.38
N ARG A 191 -28.65 13.59 3.31
CA ARG A 191 -28.11 12.55 4.21
C ARG A 191 -27.76 11.25 3.46
N GLY A 192 -28.55 10.86 2.46
CA GLY A 192 -28.29 9.70 1.61
C GLY A 192 -26.98 9.88 0.83
N GLU A 193 -26.86 10.99 0.13
CA GLU A 193 -25.68 11.32 -0.68
C GLU A 193 -24.41 11.45 0.17
N LEU A 194 -24.51 12.05 1.36
CA LEU A 194 -23.39 12.09 2.32
C LEU A 194 -22.93 10.69 2.76
N ARG A 195 -23.85 9.70 2.84
CA ARG A 195 -23.46 8.31 3.13
C ARG A 195 -22.72 7.68 1.95
N GLU A 196 -23.15 7.96 0.72
CA GLU A 196 -22.48 7.49 -0.50
C GLU A 196 -21.08 8.08 -0.65
N VAL A 197 -20.93 9.39 -0.46
CA VAL A 197 -19.62 10.07 -0.43
C VAL A 197 -18.70 9.43 0.62
N ARG A 198 -19.23 9.12 1.81
CA ARG A 198 -18.48 8.43 2.87
C ARG A 198 -18.11 6.99 2.49
N SER A 199 -18.93 6.29 1.71
CA SER A 199 -18.60 4.96 1.18
C SER A 199 -17.46 5.04 0.17
N GLY A 200 -17.58 5.92 -0.83
CA GLY A 200 -16.54 6.11 -1.84
C GLY A 200 -15.20 6.55 -1.23
N LEU A 201 -15.21 7.40 -0.20
CA LEU A 201 -13.98 7.74 0.53
C LEU A 201 -13.35 6.55 1.27
N ARG A 202 -14.14 5.57 1.71
CA ARG A 202 -13.63 4.33 2.32
C ARG A 202 -13.01 3.40 1.27
N GLU A 203 -13.63 3.29 0.11
CA GLU A 203 -13.11 2.51 -1.03
C GLU A 203 -11.76 3.08 -1.50
N VAL A 204 -11.69 4.39 -1.78
CA VAL A 204 -10.43 5.07 -2.15
C VAL A 204 -9.34 4.85 -1.10
N ARG A 205 -9.70 4.88 0.20
CA ARG A 205 -8.74 4.59 1.28
C ARG A 205 -8.26 3.14 1.26
N GLY A 206 -9.11 2.20 0.87
CA GLY A 206 -8.78 0.79 0.65
C GLY A 206 -7.77 0.63 -0.49
N GLU A 207 -8.09 1.18 -1.67
CA GLU A 207 -7.21 1.16 -2.85
C GLU A 207 -5.84 1.78 -2.55
N LEU A 208 -5.79 2.92 -1.85
CA LEU A 208 -4.53 3.55 -1.45
C LEU A 208 -3.69 2.67 -0.50
N ARG A 209 -4.33 1.82 0.32
CA ARG A 209 -3.60 0.84 1.16
C ARG A 209 -3.01 -0.28 0.32
N GLU A 210 -3.76 -0.77 -0.67
CA GLU A 210 -3.29 -1.80 -1.60
C GLU A 210 -2.11 -1.30 -2.43
N VAL A 211 -2.22 -0.10 -3.03
CA VAL A 211 -1.11 0.55 -3.75
C VAL A 211 0.11 0.69 -2.84
N ARG A 212 -0.08 1.09 -1.58
CA ARG A 212 1.02 1.19 -0.62
C ARG A 212 1.65 -0.17 -0.28
N SER A 213 0.87 -1.26 -0.26
CA SER A 213 1.41 -2.62 -0.10
C SER A 213 2.23 -3.03 -1.32
N GLY A 214 1.67 -2.86 -2.52
CA GLY A 214 2.36 -3.18 -3.77
C GLY A 214 3.67 -2.40 -3.95
N LEU A 215 3.70 -1.13 -3.55
CA LEU A 215 4.94 -0.34 -3.55
C LEU A 215 5.99 -0.87 -2.55
N ARG A 216 5.58 -1.41 -1.39
CA ARG A 216 6.51 -2.03 -0.45
C ARG A 216 7.03 -3.36 -0.96
N GLU A 217 6.16 -4.18 -1.53
CA GLU A 217 6.53 -5.46 -2.15
C GLU A 217 7.51 -5.23 -3.30
N GLY A 218 7.21 -4.30 -4.20
CA GLY A 218 8.12 -3.89 -5.26
C GLY A 218 9.46 -3.35 -4.73
N SER A 219 9.44 -2.57 -3.65
CA SER A 219 10.66 -2.12 -2.97
C SER A 219 11.47 -3.27 -2.35
N GLY A 220 10.78 -4.30 -1.83
CA GLY A 220 11.40 -5.52 -1.31
C GLY A 220 12.06 -6.31 -2.44
N GLY A 221 11.34 -6.57 -3.54
CA GLY A 221 11.88 -7.24 -4.72
C GLY A 221 13.09 -6.52 -5.32
N LEU A 222 13.08 -5.18 -5.38
CA LEU A 222 14.25 -4.40 -5.82
C LEU A 222 15.48 -4.57 -4.91
N ARG A 223 15.27 -4.73 -3.59
CA ARG A 223 16.37 -5.01 -2.65
C ARG A 223 16.92 -6.42 -2.86
N GLU A 224 16.07 -7.41 -3.08
CA GLU A 224 16.47 -8.78 -3.40
C GLU A 224 17.28 -8.83 -4.69
N VAL A 225 16.80 -8.20 -5.77
CA VAL A 225 17.54 -8.07 -7.02
C VAL A 225 18.89 -7.38 -6.80
N SER A 226 18.93 -6.31 -6.01
CA SER A 226 20.19 -5.64 -5.66
C SER A 226 21.14 -6.54 -4.87
N GLY A 227 20.62 -7.41 -4.01
CA GLY A 227 21.38 -8.43 -3.29
C GLY A 227 21.96 -9.48 -4.24
N GLY A 228 21.13 -10.07 -5.09
CA GLY A 228 21.57 -11.03 -6.11
C GLY A 228 22.63 -10.47 -7.06
N LEU A 229 22.49 -9.21 -7.50
CA LEU A 229 23.51 -8.54 -8.31
C LEU A 229 24.85 -8.38 -7.57
N ARG A 230 24.84 -8.19 -6.25
CA ARG A 230 26.07 -8.14 -5.44
C ARG A 230 26.73 -9.51 -5.33
N GLU A 231 25.94 -10.57 -5.15
CA GLU A 231 26.42 -11.95 -5.14
C GLU A 231 27.05 -12.34 -6.48
N VAL A 232 26.36 -12.07 -7.60
CA VAL A 232 26.91 -12.28 -8.95
C VAL A 232 28.23 -11.52 -9.12
N ARG A 233 28.30 -10.26 -8.65
CA ARG A 233 29.55 -9.48 -8.70
C ARG A 233 30.66 -10.11 -7.86
N SER A 234 30.34 -10.73 -6.72
CA SER A 234 31.32 -11.45 -5.89
C SER A 234 31.82 -12.71 -6.60
N GLY A 235 30.90 -13.54 -7.11
CA GLY A 235 31.25 -14.75 -7.87
C GLY A 235 32.12 -14.43 -9.09
N LEU A 236 31.83 -13.35 -9.82
CA LEU A 236 32.68 -12.90 -10.93
C LEU A 236 34.09 -12.49 -10.48
N ARG A 237 34.25 -11.92 -9.27
CA ARG A 237 35.58 -11.61 -8.72
C ARG A 237 36.34 -12.88 -8.34
N GLU A 238 35.66 -13.86 -7.75
CA GLU A 238 36.24 -15.16 -7.42
C GLU A 238 36.70 -15.91 -8.67
N VAL A 239 35.86 -15.98 -9.70
CA VAL A 239 36.22 -16.53 -11.02
C VAL A 239 37.43 -15.80 -11.61
N SER A 240 37.45 -14.47 -11.54
CA SER A 240 38.60 -13.70 -12.01
C SER A 240 39.87 -13.97 -11.19
N GLY A 241 39.75 -14.29 -9.90
CA GLY A 241 40.86 -14.73 -9.04
C GLY A 241 41.39 -16.10 -9.45
N GLY A 242 40.50 -17.09 -9.57
CA GLY A 242 40.86 -18.45 -10.02
C GLY A 242 41.50 -18.45 -11.41
N LEU A 243 41.02 -17.63 -12.35
CA LEU A 243 41.65 -17.47 -13.66
C LEU A 243 43.08 -16.90 -13.57
N ARG A 244 43.38 -16.03 -12.59
CA ARG A 244 44.75 -15.54 -12.36
C ARG A 244 45.64 -16.64 -11.78
N GLU A 245 45.13 -17.46 -10.88
CA GLU A 245 45.85 -18.62 -10.33
C GLU A 245 46.17 -19.64 -11.42
N VAL A 246 45.19 -20.01 -12.26
CA VAL A 246 45.41 -20.89 -13.41
C VAL A 246 46.49 -20.32 -14.34
N ARG A 247 46.45 -19.01 -14.61
CA ARG A 247 47.49 -18.35 -15.39
C ARG A 247 48.86 -18.45 -14.74
N GLY A 248 48.94 -18.33 -13.41
CA GLY A 248 50.18 -18.52 -12.63
C GLY A 248 50.72 -19.95 -12.76
N GLY A 249 49.87 -20.96 -12.51
CA GLY A 249 50.25 -22.36 -12.66
C GLY A 249 50.69 -22.73 -14.07
N LEU A 250 50.04 -22.18 -15.11
CA LEU A 250 50.48 -22.36 -16.51
C LEU A 250 51.87 -21.74 -16.76
N GLN A 251 52.21 -20.62 -16.10
CA GLN A 251 53.56 -20.05 -16.20
C GLN A 251 54.60 -20.93 -15.50
N GLU A 252 54.28 -21.49 -14.33
CA GLU A 252 55.15 -22.42 -13.61
C GLU A 252 55.40 -23.69 -14.43
N VAL A 253 54.36 -24.31 -14.98
CA VAL A 253 54.48 -25.46 -15.88
C VAL A 253 55.38 -25.13 -17.08
N ARG A 254 55.22 -23.94 -17.66
CA ARG A 254 56.07 -23.49 -18.77
C ARG A 254 57.54 -23.36 -18.34
N SER A 255 57.80 -22.84 -17.15
CA SER A 255 59.16 -22.73 -16.59
C SER A 255 59.77 -24.10 -16.31
N GLY A 256 59.05 -24.99 -15.63
CA GLY A 256 59.49 -26.37 -15.38
C GLY A 256 59.76 -27.15 -16.68
N THR A 257 58.93 -26.95 -17.71
CA THR A 257 59.17 -27.53 -19.04
C THR A 257 60.48 -27.03 -19.67
N ARG A 258 60.83 -25.74 -19.48
CA ARG A 258 62.11 -25.20 -19.95
C ARG A 258 63.30 -25.77 -19.18
N GLU A 259 63.17 -25.95 -17.87
CA GLU A 259 64.19 -26.58 -17.03
C GLU A 259 64.45 -28.03 -17.45
N VAL A 260 63.38 -28.81 -17.66
CA VAL A 260 63.48 -30.18 -18.18
C VAL A 260 64.19 -30.20 -19.55
N MET A 261 63.85 -29.29 -20.46
CA MET A 261 64.57 -29.17 -21.73
C MET A 261 66.05 -28.80 -21.55
N GLY A 262 66.38 -27.98 -20.55
CA GLY A 262 67.76 -27.67 -20.16
C GLY A 262 68.52 -28.92 -19.69
N GLY A 263 67.95 -29.66 -18.73
CA GLY A 263 68.53 -30.91 -18.23
C GLY A 263 68.68 -31.97 -19.32
N LEU A 264 67.72 -32.11 -20.24
CA LEU A 264 67.85 -33.01 -21.39
C LEU A 264 69.01 -32.62 -22.33
N ARG A 265 69.27 -31.32 -22.50
CA ARG A 265 70.44 -30.84 -23.27
C ARG A 265 71.74 -31.18 -22.54
N GLU A 266 71.80 -30.99 -21.22
CA GLU A 266 72.97 -31.36 -20.41
C GLU A 266 73.25 -32.87 -20.48
N VAL A 267 72.23 -33.72 -20.31
CA VAL A 267 72.35 -35.18 -20.48
C VAL A 267 72.87 -35.51 -21.88
N THR A 268 72.36 -34.84 -22.92
CA THR A 268 72.83 -35.05 -24.29
C THR A 268 74.31 -34.67 -24.44
N CYS A 269 74.77 -33.59 -23.81
CA CYS A 269 76.17 -33.19 -23.79
C CYS A 269 77.03 -34.22 -23.02
N GLY A 270 76.62 -34.63 -21.81
CA GLY A 270 77.32 -35.65 -21.03
C GLY A 270 77.43 -36.99 -21.79
N LEU A 271 76.39 -37.41 -22.49
CA LEU A 271 76.45 -38.61 -23.36
C LEU A 271 77.45 -38.44 -24.52
N ARG A 272 77.62 -37.22 -25.07
CA ARG A 272 78.65 -36.94 -26.08
C ARG A 272 80.06 -37.02 -25.47
N GLU A 273 80.25 -36.51 -24.26
CA GLU A 273 81.52 -36.60 -23.53
C GLU A 273 81.88 -38.05 -23.21
N VAL A 274 80.95 -38.83 -22.65
CA VAL A 274 81.12 -40.27 -22.41
C VAL A 274 81.50 -40.99 -23.70
N ARG A 275 80.82 -40.68 -24.81
CA ARG A 275 81.17 -41.24 -26.13
C ARG A 275 82.58 -40.83 -26.57
N GLY A 276 83.03 -39.62 -26.24
CA GLY A 276 84.40 -39.15 -26.43
C GLY A 276 85.41 -39.97 -25.61
N GLY A 277 85.21 -40.06 -24.30
CA GLY A 277 86.06 -40.85 -23.40
C GLY A 277 86.12 -42.33 -23.79
N LEU A 278 85.00 -42.94 -24.20
CA LEU A 278 85.00 -44.32 -24.73
C LEU A 278 85.84 -44.46 -26.01
N ARG A 279 85.91 -43.43 -26.87
CA ARG A 279 86.80 -43.44 -28.04
C ARG A 279 88.27 -43.36 -27.62
N GLU A 280 88.59 -42.56 -26.60
CA GLU A 280 89.94 -42.46 -26.04
C GLU A 280 90.40 -43.78 -25.40
N VAL A 281 89.56 -44.38 -24.54
CA VAL A 281 89.82 -45.71 -23.96
C VAL A 281 90.06 -46.74 -25.07
N ARG A 282 89.24 -46.72 -26.13
CA ARG A 282 89.45 -47.60 -27.30
C ARG A 282 90.78 -47.33 -28.00
N SER A 283 91.26 -46.09 -28.05
CA SER A 283 92.58 -45.75 -28.60
C SER A 283 93.70 -46.25 -27.69
N GLY A 284 93.63 -45.99 -26.38
CA GLY A 284 94.62 -46.47 -25.41
C GLY A 284 94.72 -48.00 -25.37
N LEU A 285 93.59 -48.72 -25.48
CA LEU A 285 93.60 -50.18 -25.61
C LEU A 285 94.29 -50.66 -26.90
N ARG A 286 94.18 -49.91 -28.01
CA ARG A 286 94.94 -50.20 -29.24
C ARG A 286 96.43 -49.97 -29.06
N GLU A 287 96.81 -48.89 -28.37
CA GLU A 287 98.22 -48.59 -28.05
C GLU A 287 98.83 -49.67 -27.15
N VAL A 288 98.17 -50.03 -26.05
CA VAL A 288 98.59 -51.14 -25.17
C VAL A 288 98.72 -52.45 -25.95
N SER A 289 97.76 -52.74 -26.84
CA SER A 289 97.84 -53.91 -27.73
C SER A 289 99.06 -53.84 -28.66
N GLY A 290 99.44 -52.64 -29.12
CA GLY A 290 100.65 -52.38 -29.88
C GLY A 290 101.91 -52.64 -29.05
N SER A 291 102.03 -52.06 -27.86
CA SER A 291 103.17 -52.26 -26.96
C SER A 291 103.33 -53.72 -26.53
N LEU A 292 102.23 -54.44 -26.28
CA LEU A 292 102.28 -55.87 -25.99
C LEU A 292 102.82 -56.69 -27.18
N ARG A 293 102.53 -56.29 -28.43
CA ARG A 293 103.15 -56.90 -29.61
C ARG A 293 104.64 -56.62 -29.68
N GLU A 294 105.08 -55.40 -29.36
CA GLU A 294 106.50 -55.03 -29.29
C GLU A 294 107.23 -55.82 -28.21
N VAL A 295 106.70 -55.89 -26.98
CA VAL A 295 107.26 -56.72 -25.89
C VAL A 295 107.34 -58.19 -26.31
N SER A 296 106.30 -58.70 -26.96
CA SER A 296 106.33 -60.07 -27.51
C SER A 296 107.42 -60.24 -28.58
N GLY A 297 107.70 -59.20 -29.37
CA GLY A 297 108.83 -59.13 -30.29
C GLY A 297 110.18 -59.16 -29.57
N GLY A 298 110.39 -58.27 -28.60
CA GLY A 298 111.62 -58.21 -27.79
C GLY A 298 111.89 -59.51 -27.00
N LEU A 299 110.85 -60.15 -26.46
CA LEU A 299 110.99 -61.47 -25.82
C LEU A 299 111.43 -62.55 -26.82
N ARG A 300 110.98 -62.49 -28.08
CA ARG A 300 111.46 -63.40 -29.14
C ARG A 300 112.94 -63.13 -29.46
N GLU A 301 113.36 -61.87 -29.49
CA GLU A 301 114.77 -61.49 -29.68
C GLU A 301 115.64 -61.97 -28.52
N VAL A 302 115.24 -61.72 -27.27
CA VAL A 302 115.94 -62.25 -26.08
C VAL A 302 116.05 -63.77 -26.15
N ARG A 303 114.98 -64.46 -26.53
CA ARG A 303 115.01 -65.92 -26.73
C ARG A 303 116.00 -66.33 -27.81
N SER A 304 116.14 -65.54 -28.87
CA SER A 304 117.15 -65.76 -29.92
C SER A 304 118.56 -65.53 -29.38
N GLY A 305 118.82 -64.42 -28.70
CA GLY A 305 120.12 -64.14 -28.08
C GLY A 305 120.53 -65.18 -27.03
N LEU A 306 119.60 -65.68 -26.21
CA LEU A 306 119.88 -66.78 -25.28
C LEU A 306 120.24 -68.08 -26.01
N ARG A 307 119.66 -68.34 -27.19
CA ARG A 307 120.07 -69.48 -28.03
C ARG A 307 121.48 -69.29 -28.56
N GLU A 308 121.83 -68.09 -29.01
CA GLU A 308 123.20 -67.76 -29.46
C GLU A 308 124.22 -67.91 -28.32
N VAL A 309 123.94 -67.37 -27.14
CA VAL A 309 124.78 -67.57 -25.94
C VAL A 309 124.93 -69.06 -25.62
N SER A 310 123.85 -69.83 -25.73
CA SER A 310 123.91 -71.28 -25.51
C SER A 310 124.80 -72.00 -26.54
N VAL A 311 124.84 -71.52 -27.79
CA VAL A 311 125.76 -72.01 -28.83
C VAL A 311 127.20 -71.61 -28.50
N GLY A 312 127.46 -70.34 -28.18
CA GLY A 312 128.79 -69.86 -27.79
C GLY A 312 129.35 -70.59 -26.56
N LEU A 313 128.52 -70.90 -25.56
CA LEU A 313 128.93 -71.71 -24.41
C LEU A 313 129.30 -73.16 -24.79
N ARG A 314 128.65 -73.74 -25.81
CA ARG A 314 129.08 -75.05 -26.35
C ARG A 314 130.42 -74.96 -27.07
N GLU A 315 130.66 -73.89 -27.81
CA GLU A 315 131.95 -73.66 -28.48
C GLU A 315 133.07 -73.48 -27.46
N VAL A 316 132.88 -72.66 -26.42
CA VAL A 316 133.84 -72.52 -25.30
C VAL A 316 134.13 -73.86 -24.64
N ARG A 317 133.08 -74.66 -24.41
CA ARG A 317 133.24 -76.04 -23.88
C ARG A 317 134.05 -76.91 -24.83
N GLY A 318 133.86 -76.78 -26.14
CA GLY A 318 134.66 -77.45 -27.18
C GLY A 318 136.13 -77.04 -27.11
N GLY A 319 136.42 -75.74 -27.11
CA GLY A 319 137.79 -75.21 -26.99
C GLY A 319 138.49 -75.63 -25.69
N LEU A 320 137.78 -75.69 -24.56
CA LEU A 320 138.33 -76.23 -23.31
C LEU A 320 138.69 -77.71 -23.40
N GLN A 321 137.96 -78.52 -24.18
CA GLN A 321 138.32 -79.92 -24.41
C GLN A 321 139.56 -80.04 -25.29
N GLU A 322 139.71 -79.19 -26.31
CA GLU A 322 140.92 -79.11 -27.13
C GLU A 322 142.14 -78.74 -26.28
N VAL A 323 142.05 -77.70 -25.44
CA VAL A 323 143.13 -77.32 -24.51
C VAL A 323 143.52 -78.49 -23.61
N ARG A 324 142.53 -79.24 -23.10
CA ARG A 324 142.78 -80.45 -22.29
C ARG A 324 143.48 -81.55 -23.08
N SER A 325 143.19 -81.69 -24.37
CA SER A 325 143.87 -82.63 -25.27
C SER A 325 145.32 -82.20 -25.51
N GLY A 326 145.55 -80.92 -25.85
CA GLY A 326 146.89 -80.37 -26.04
C GLY A 326 147.77 -80.50 -24.80
N THR A 327 147.21 -80.31 -23.58
CA THR A 327 147.97 -80.54 -22.34
C THR A 327 148.35 -82.01 -22.12
N ARG A 328 147.54 -82.97 -22.61
CA ARG A 328 147.90 -84.40 -22.58
C ARG A 328 149.03 -84.72 -23.56
N GLU A 329 149.00 -84.12 -24.76
CA GLU A 329 150.08 -84.27 -25.74
C GLU A 329 151.40 -83.70 -25.23
N VAL A 330 151.41 -82.48 -24.66
CA VAL A 330 152.61 -81.89 -24.04
C VAL A 330 153.18 -82.80 -22.94
N ARG A 331 152.31 -83.38 -22.11
CA ARG A 331 152.70 -84.36 -21.09
C ARG A 331 153.28 -85.65 -21.71
N GLY A 332 152.80 -86.06 -22.88
CA GLY A 332 153.36 -87.16 -23.67
C GLY A 332 154.77 -86.85 -24.17
N GLY A 333 154.96 -85.70 -24.83
CA GLY A 333 156.26 -85.26 -25.33
C GLY A 333 157.31 -85.09 -24.22
N LEU A 334 156.93 -84.58 -23.05
CA LEU A 334 157.83 -84.50 -21.88
C LEU A 334 158.32 -85.88 -21.41
N ARG A 335 157.49 -86.93 -21.54
CA ARG A 335 157.92 -88.31 -21.21
C ARG A 335 158.93 -88.83 -22.22
N GLU A 336 158.76 -88.56 -23.51
CA GLU A 336 159.73 -88.92 -24.54
C GLU A 336 161.09 -88.25 -24.32
N VAL A 337 161.11 -86.95 -24.01
CA VAL A 337 162.34 -86.22 -23.66
C VAL A 337 163.05 -86.87 -22.48
N THR A 338 162.28 -87.32 -21.47
CA THR A 338 162.83 -87.98 -20.29
C THR A 338 163.45 -89.35 -20.63
N CYS A 339 162.88 -90.08 -21.59
CA CYS A 339 163.44 -91.34 -22.10
C CYS A 339 164.71 -91.10 -22.93
N GLY A 340 164.72 -90.10 -23.82
CA GLY A 340 165.91 -89.76 -24.61
C GLY A 340 167.10 -89.35 -23.73
N LEU A 341 166.87 -88.61 -22.64
CA LEU A 341 167.92 -88.28 -21.68
C LEU A 341 168.49 -89.51 -20.95
N ARG A 342 167.69 -90.57 -20.76
CA ARG A 342 168.18 -91.83 -20.18
C ARG A 342 169.08 -92.60 -21.15
N GLU A 343 168.77 -92.58 -22.45
CA GLU A 343 169.60 -93.21 -23.49
C GLU A 343 170.95 -92.50 -23.63
N VAL A 344 170.96 -91.16 -23.67
CA VAL A 344 172.21 -90.37 -23.68
C VAL A 344 173.09 -90.71 -22.48
N ARG A 345 172.49 -90.90 -21.30
CA ARG A 345 173.21 -91.30 -20.09
C ARG A 345 173.81 -92.71 -20.17
N SER A 346 173.20 -93.62 -20.93
CA SER A 346 173.71 -94.97 -21.13
C SER A 346 174.91 -94.96 -22.10
N GLY A 347 174.81 -94.21 -23.21
CA GLY A 347 175.91 -94.09 -24.19
C GLY A 347 177.19 -93.49 -23.57
N LEU A 348 177.06 -92.51 -22.68
CA LEU A 348 178.21 -91.93 -21.97
C LEU A 348 178.91 -92.94 -21.03
N ARG A 349 178.20 -93.94 -20.50
CA ARG A 349 178.79 -95.01 -19.68
C ARG A 349 179.60 -96.00 -20.52
N GLU A 350 179.17 -96.30 -21.74
CA GLU A 350 179.91 -97.19 -22.63
C GLU A 350 181.21 -96.55 -23.10
N VAL A 351 181.19 -95.26 -23.45
CA VAL A 351 182.40 -94.49 -23.84
C VAL A 351 183.43 -94.46 -22.71
N SER A 352 182.98 -94.31 -21.47
CA SER A 352 183.89 -94.31 -20.31
C SER A 352 184.45 -95.70 -19.96
N GLY A 353 183.78 -96.78 -20.37
CA GLY A 353 184.30 -98.15 -20.31
C GLY A 353 185.44 -98.39 -21.30
N GLY A 354 185.25 -98.02 -22.56
CA GLY A 354 186.26 -98.22 -23.62
C GLY A 354 187.57 -97.45 -23.39
N LEU A 355 187.50 -96.24 -22.83
CA LEU A 355 188.70 -95.46 -22.48
C LEU A 355 189.55 -96.09 -21.37
N ARG A 356 188.96 -96.92 -20.49
CA ARG A 356 189.72 -97.66 -19.47
C ARG A 356 190.48 -98.85 -20.04
N GLU A 357 189.90 -99.54 -21.03
CA GLU A 357 190.54 -100.66 -21.73
C GLU A 357 191.76 -100.20 -22.54
N VAL A 358 191.65 -99.08 -23.27
CA VAL A 358 192.76 -98.49 -24.03
C VAL A 358 193.93 -98.10 -23.11
N ARG A 359 193.63 -97.58 -21.92
CA ARG A 359 194.65 -97.21 -20.92
C ARG A 359 195.34 -98.43 -20.30
N GLY A 360 194.69 -99.59 -20.27
CA GLY A 360 195.27 -100.85 -19.81
C GLY A 360 196.32 -101.39 -20.78
N GLY A 361 195.97 -101.52 -22.07
CA GLY A 361 196.87 -102.09 -23.08
C GLY A 361 198.14 -101.27 -23.33
N LEU A 362 198.09 -99.95 -23.20
CA LEU A 362 199.27 -99.09 -23.37
C LEU A 362 200.33 -99.25 -22.26
N ARG A 363 200.01 -99.86 -21.12
CA ARG A 363 201.01 -100.20 -20.10
C ARG A 363 201.76 -101.49 -20.39
N GLU A 364 201.18 -102.41 -21.15
CA GLU A 364 201.81 -103.69 -21.51
C GLU A 364 202.86 -103.55 -22.62
N VAL A 365 202.79 -102.51 -23.45
CA VAL A 365 203.68 -102.37 -24.63
C VAL A 365 205.02 -101.66 -24.31
N ARG A 366 205.21 -101.05 -23.13
CA ARG A 366 206.36 -100.13 -22.92
C ARG A 366 207.62 -100.70 -22.24
N SER A 367 207.68 -101.86 -21.58
CA SER A 367 209.01 -102.39 -21.14
C SER A 367 209.00 -103.72 -20.36
N GLY A 368 209.30 -104.79 -21.08
CA GLY A 368 210.37 -105.74 -20.76
C GLY A 368 211.07 -106.11 -22.09
N PRO A 369 212.15 -106.90 -22.12
CA PRO A 369 213.26 -107.06 -21.16
C PRO A 369 214.39 -106.03 -21.36
#